data_AF-A0A2S6H6G2-F1
#
_entry.id   AF-A0A2S6H6G2-F1
#
_cell.length_a   1.000
_cell.length_b   1.000
_cell.length_c   1.000
_cell.angle_alpha   90.00
_cell.angle_beta   90.00
_cell.angle_gamma   90.00
#
_symmetry.space_group_name_H-M   'P 1'
#
loop_
_entity.id
_entity.type
_entity.pdbx_description
1 polymer ?
#
loop_
_entity_poly.entity_id
_entity_poly.type
_entity_poly.pdbx_seq_one_letter_code
_entity_poly.pdbx_strand_id
1 'polypeptide(L)'
;MQVRILSASSQAPAWEFSAGSSSFLSREAATCMDAGGRATQERLPRASLPGFPSWGLGTSVICIFLLWLSGCALIPPEPVTAKPELMPIAQPLGPARRIVQQINAVWADRQESLLAVLELDAKHIAMAGLSNDGLSLFNLTYDGNTVVSDKSPLLPDSVAPEFIISDLQLAYWPIAELQKKLPAGWRLEAGQNKRILTVGNKKQVEVNYLSPDPVWPKAVELVNFQYNYRLNIKTLSYDLIPE
;
A
#
# COMPACT_ATOMS: atom_id res chain seq x y z
N MET A 1 -57.73 19.03 -12.60
CA MET A 1 -56.92 18.44 -11.53
C MET A 1 -55.46 18.73 -11.87
N GLN A 2 -54.91 19.81 -11.31
CA GLN A 2 -53.55 20.28 -11.62
C GLN A 2 -52.53 19.60 -10.71
N VAL A 3 -51.50 19.00 -11.28
CA VAL A 3 -50.37 18.43 -10.55
C VAL A 3 -49.25 19.47 -10.55
N ARG A 4 -49.03 20.12 -9.40
CA ARG A 4 -47.90 21.02 -9.15
C ARG A 4 -46.67 20.17 -8.83
N ILE A 5 -45.63 20.33 -9.64
CA ILE A 5 -44.30 19.78 -9.42
C ILE A 5 -43.59 20.70 -8.40
N LEU A 6 -43.22 20.16 -7.24
CA LEU A 6 -42.39 20.85 -6.26
C LEU A 6 -40.91 20.62 -6.61
N SER A 7 -40.23 21.70 -6.97
CA SER A 7 -38.78 21.77 -7.16
C SER A 7 -38.07 21.75 -5.81
N ALA A 8 -37.27 20.73 -5.53
CA ALA A 8 -36.38 20.69 -4.39
C ALA A 8 -35.00 21.24 -4.78
N SER A 9 -34.71 22.46 -4.34
CA SER A 9 -33.38 23.07 -4.42
C SER A 9 -32.52 22.57 -3.25
N SER A 10 -31.50 21.78 -3.56
CA SER A 10 -30.47 21.35 -2.60
C SER A 10 -29.25 22.28 -2.75
N GLN A 11 -28.96 23.02 -1.68
CA GLN A 11 -27.72 23.80 -1.52
C GLN A 11 -26.73 22.93 -0.75
N ALA A 12 -25.56 22.68 -1.33
CA ALA A 12 -24.43 22.04 -0.67
C ALA A 12 -23.57 23.10 0.06
N PRO A 13 -23.01 22.82 1.24
CA PRO A 13 -22.09 23.72 1.89
C PRO A 13 -20.68 23.60 1.30
N ALA A 14 -20.13 24.75 0.89
CA ALA A 14 -18.73 24.93 0.56
C ALA A 14 -17.88 24.82 1.85
N TRP A 15 -16.86 23.96 1.83
CA TRP A 15 -15.79 23.98 2.82
C TRP A 15 -14.55 24.63 2.17
N GLU A 16 -14.02 25.65 2.85
CA GLU A 16 -12.73 26.27 2.53
C GLU A 16 -11.62 25.51 3.27
N PHE A 17 -10.60 25.04 2.57
CA PHE A 17 -9.35 24.60 3.20
C PHE A 17 -8.37 25.76 3.25
N SER A 18 -7.99 26.12 4.48
CA SER A 18 -6.88 27.02 4.79
C SER A 18 -5.56 26.30 4.55
N ALA A 19 -4.70 26.91 3.74
CA ALA A 19 -3.33 26.46 3.49
C ALA A 19 -2.46 26.75 4.73
N GLY A 20 -2.05 25.70 5.43
CA GLY A 20 -1.09 25.75 6.54
C GLY A 20 0.20 25.04 6.17
N SER A 21 1.16 25.81 5.66
CA SER A 21 2.54 25.39 5.43
C SER A 21 3.24 25.03 6.74
N SER A 22 3.85 23.85 6.83
CA SER A 22 4.96 23.62 7.76
C SER A 22 6.10 22.89 7.05
N SER A 23 7.22 23.57 7.08
CA SER A 23 8.52 23.28 6.51
C SER A 23 9.13 21.97 7.00
N PHE A 24 9.58 21.16 6.04
CA PHE A 24 10.51 20.05 6.24
C PHE A 24 11.88 20.59 6.68
N LEU A 25 12.38 20.12 7.83
CA LEU A 25 13.79 20.29 8.21
C LEU A 25 14.58 19.12 7.63
N SER A 26 15.25 19.41 6.52
CA SER A 26 16.15 18.51 5.82
C SER A 26 17.39 18.20 6.65
N ARG A 27 17.76 16.92 6.56
CA ARG A 27 18.94 16.26 7.09
C ARG A 27 20.10 16.56 6.14
N GLU A 28 21.18 17.17 6.62
CA GLU A 28 22.45 17.21 5.90
C GLU A 28 23.51 16.44 6.69
N ALA A 29 23.91 15.31 6.12
CA ALA A 29 25.17 14.66 6.36
C ALA A 29 26.03 14.93 5.12
N ALA A 30 27.20 15.54 5.30
CA ALA A 30 28.29 15.49 4.33
C ALA A 30 29.61 15.76 5.09
N THR A 31 30.44 14.73 5.28
CA THR A 31 31.56 14.33 4.40
C THR A 31 32.85 15.00 4.85
N CYS A 32 33.67 14.19 5.53
CA CYS A 32 35.03 14.48 5.92
C CYS A 32 35.90 14.72 4.67
N MET A 33 36.67 15.81 4.67
CA MET A 33 37.80 16.00 3.76
C MET A 33 39.10 15.59 4.46
N ASP A 34 39.77 14.66 3.81
CA ASP A 34 41.14 14.23 4.00
C ASP A 34 42.11 15.28 3.40
N ALA A 35 43.17 15.63 4.14
CA ALA A 35 44.43 16.10 3.56
C ALA A 35 45.50 16.34 4.63
N GLY A 36 46.70 15.84 4.37
CA GLY A 36 47.93 16.58 4.71
C GLY A 36 48.85 15.91 5.70
N GLY A 37 49.62 14.92 5.22
CA GLY A 37 50.73 14.37 5.99
C GLY A 37 51.86 15.37 6.27
N ARG A 38 52.58 15.10 7.35
CA ARG A 38 54.04 15.31 7.42
C ARG A 38 54.60 14.41 8.53
N ALA A 39 55.30 13.37 8.10
CA ALA A 39 56.09 12.52 8.99
C ALA A 39 57.24 13.36 9.55
N THR A 40 57.19 13.65 10.84
CA THR A 40 58.31 14.22 11.59
C THR A 40 58.76 13.15 12.58
N GLN A 41 59.87 12.51 12.24
CA GLN A 41 60.50 11.46 13.02
C GLN A 41 61.28 12.10 14.18
N GLU A 42 60.63 12.26 15.33
CA GLU A 42 61.32 12.67 16.56
C GLU A 42 61.92 11.46 17.29
N ARG A 43 63.22 11.58 17.59
CA ARG A 43 64.00 10.57 18.30
C ARG A 43 63.49 10.40 19.73
N LEU A 44 63.27 9.13 20.10
CA LEU A 44 63.06 8.67 21.46
C LEU A 44 64.20 9.11 22.40
N PRO A 45 63.91 9.83 23.50
CA PRO A 45 64.76 9.77 24.67
C PRO A 45 64.45 8.50 25.47
N ARG A 46 65.49 7.76 25.88
CA ARG A 46 65.40 6.69 26.88
C ARG A 46 64.88 7.27 28.19
N ALA A 47 63.60 7.06 28.48
CA ALA A 47 63.05 7.29 29.81
C ALA A 47 63.20 6.03 30.65
N SER A 48 64.02 6.15 31.69
CA SER A 48 64.17 5.24 32.80
C SER A 48 62.82 4.95 33.49
N LEU A 49 62.54 3.67 33.71
CA LEU A 49 61.38 3.17 34.44
C LEU A 49 61.41 3.67 35.91
N PRO A 50 60.37 4.38 36.41
CA PRO A 50 60.12 4.43 37.84
C PRO A 50 59.32 3.19 38.26
N GLY A 51 59.63 2.71 39.46
CA GLY A 51 59.20 1.44 40.01
C GLY A 51 57.69 1.22 40.04
N PHE A 52 57.34 -0.06 39.90
CA PHE A 52 56.00 -0.59 40.10
C PHE A 52 55.53 -0.35 41.54
N PRO A 53 54.41 0.37 41.76
CA PRO A 53 53.72 0.33 43.04
C PRO A 53 52.93 -0.98 43.13
N SER A 54 53.08 -1.67 44.26
CA SER A 54 52.30 -2.84 44.63
C SER A 54 50.82 -2.44 44.78
N TRP A 55 50.02 -2.65 43.74
CA TRP A 55 48.58 -2.51 43.79
C TRP A 55 47.94 -3.80 44.30
N GLY A 56 47.25 -3.69 45.43
CA GLY A 56 46.52 -4.78 46.07
C GLY A 56 45.42 -5.34 45.17
N LEU A 57 44.92 -6.52 45.57
CA LEU A 57 43.91 -7.36 44.92
C LEU A 57 42.61 -6.66 44.42
N GLY A 58 42.42 -5.35 44.63
CA GLY A 58 41.22 -4.59 44.26
C GLY A 58 41.15 -4.09 42.81
N THR A 59 42.25 -4.02 42.07
CA THR A 59 42.24 -3.46 40.69
C THR A 59 41.72 -4.45 39.64
N SER A 60 41.74 -5.76 39.93
CA SER A 60 41.28 -6.79 38.99
C SER A 60 39.76 -6.83 38.81
N VAL A 61 38.98 -6.34 39.79
CA VAL A 61 37.51 -6.37 39.74
C VAL A 61 36.95 -5.23 38.88
N ILE A 62 37.62 -4.07 38.87
CA ILE A 62 37.20 -2.88 38.11
C ILE A 62 37.41 -3.07 36.59
N CYS A 63 38.48 -3.76 36.17
CA CYS A 63 38.72 -4.05 34.75
C CYS A 63 37.73 -5.07 34.16
N ILE A 64 37.21 -6.00 34.96
CA ILE A 64 36.19 -6.97 34.52
C ILE A 64 34.81 -6.30 34.33
N PHE A 65 34.48 -5.29 35.13
CA PHE A 65 33.21 -4.57 35.03
C PHE A 65 33.11 -3.69 33.76
N LEU A 66 34.24 -3.19 33.25
CA LEU A 66 34.29 -2.39 32.02
C LEU A 66 34.16 -3.23 30.72
N LEU A 67 34.37 -4.55 30.80
CA LEU A 67 34.18 -5.48 29.66
C LEU A 67 32.71 -5.87 29.43
N TRP A 68 31.81 -5.55 30.37
CA TRP A 68 30.39 -5.90 30.28
C TRP A 68 29.52 -4.83 29.58
N LEU A 69 30.07 -3.66 29.25
CA LEU A 69 29.33 -2.55 28.64
C LEU A 69 29.45 -2.42 27.11
N SER A 70 30.25 -3.24 26.42
CA SER A 70 30.46 -3.11 24.97
C SER A 70 29.51 -3.95 24.09
N GLY A 71 28.40 -4.47 24.64
CA GLY A 71 27.58 -5.50 23.99
C GLY A 71 26.42 -5.06 23.09
N CYS A 72 25.98 -3.78 23.10
CA CYS A 72 24.69 -3.42 22.47
C CYS A 72 24.77 -2.71 21.10
N ALA A 73 25.94 -2.60 20.47
CA ALA A 73 26.07 -1.85 19.22
C ALA A 73 25.93 -2.68 17.92
N LEU A 74 25.79 -4.01 18.01
CA LEU A 74 25.49 -4.86 16.86
C LEU A 74 23.99 -5.20 16.81
N ILE A 75 23.17 -4.18 16.57
CA ILE A 75 21.82 -4.41 16.06
C ILE A 75 21.92 -4.15 14.55
N PRO A 76 21.87 -5.20 13.71
CA PRO A 76 21.75 -5.01 12.27
C PRO A 76 20.51 -4.15 11.99
N PRO A 77 20.59 -3.10 11.16
CA PRO A 77 19.40 -2.39 10.74
C PRO A 77 18.46 -3.40 10.08
N GLU A 78 17.21 -3.45 10.55
CA GLU A 78 16.20 -4.28 9.90
C GLU A 78 16.18 -3.95 8.40
N PRO A 79 16.13 -4.96 7.51
CA PRO A 79 15.96 -4.70 6.10
C PRO A 79 14.70 -3.86 5.95
N VAL A 80 14.86 -2.65 5.42
CA VAL A 80 13.75 -1.72 5.16
C VAL A 80 12.77 -2.47 4.28
N THR A 81 11.67 -2.95 4.87
CA THR A 81 10.65 -3.71 4.14
C THR A 81 10.14 -2.78 3.06
N ALA A 82 10.53 -3.06 1.81
CA ALA A 82 10.10 -2.27 0.67
C ALA A 82 8.58 -2.16 0.72
N LYS A 83 8.07 -0.92 0.65
CA LYS A 83 6.63 -0.64 0.64
C LYS A 83 5.96 -1.61 -0.34
N PRO A 84 4.88 -2.30 0.05
CA PRO A 84 4.17 -3.21 -0.84
C PRO A 84 3.90 -2.52 -2.18
N GLU A 85 4.51 -3.03 -3.25
CA GLU A 85 4.39 -2.45 -4.57
C GLU A 85 2.98 -2.77 -5.07
N LEU A 86 2.05 -1.87 -4.78
CA LEU A 86 0.67 -1.90 -5.22
C LEU A 86 0.61 -1.53 -6.71
N MET A 87 -0.29 -2.18 -7.45
CA MET A 87 -0.60 -1.74 -8.80
C MET A 87 -1.18 -0.31 -8.74
N PRO A 88 -0.69 0.63 -9.56
CA PRO A 88 -1.27 1.96 -9.62
C PRO A 88 -2.75 1.91 -10.04
N ILE A 89 -3.59 2.68 -9.36
CA ILE A 89 -5.02 2.75 -9.66
C ILE A 89 -5.22 3.40 -11.04
N ALA A 90 -5.85 2.67 -11.95
CA ALA A 90 -6.16 3.10 -13.30
C ALA A 90 -7.18 4.25 -13.30
N GLN A 91 -7.16 5.06 -14.35
CA GLN A 91 -8.03 6.22 -14.48
C GLN A 91 -9.52 5.83 -14.48
N PRO A 92 -10.41 6.72 -14.00
CA PRO A 92 -11.84 6.60 -14.20
C PRO A 92 -12.18 6.41 -15.67
N LEU A 93 -13.24 5.66 -15.96
CA LEU A 93 -13.61 5.26 -17.32
C LEU A 93 -15.13 5.19 -17.45
N GLY A 94 -15.69 5.94 -18.41
CA GLY A 94 -17.11 5.85 -18.73
C GLY A 94 -17.48 4.57 -19.50
N PRO A 95 -18.77 4.29 -19.72
CA PRO A 95 -19.93 5.12 -19.31
C PRO A 95 -20.21 5.03 -17.80
N ALA A 96 -20.98 5.99 -17.27
CA ALA A 96 -21.47 5.93 -15.90
C ALA A 96 -22.21 4.62 -15.60
N ARG A 97 -21.83 3.96 -14.51
CA ARG A 97 -22.35 2.66 -14.12
C ARG A 97 -22.21 2.40 -12.63
N ARG A 98 -23.12 1.57 -12.13
CA ARG A 98 -23.14 1.07 -10.76
C ARG A 98 -23.11 -0.45 -10.76
N ILE A 99 -22.23 -1.03 -9.97
CA ILE A 99 -22.05 -2.47 -9.86
C ILE A 99 -22.13 -2.85 -8.38
N VAL A 100 -22.96 -3.83 -8.06
CA VAL A 100 -23.00 -4.42 -6.72
C VAL A 100 -22.38 -5.81 -6.81
N GLN A 101 -21.38 -6.08 -5.97
CA GLN A 101 -20.62 -7.33 -5.99
C GLN A 101 -20.48 -7.89 -4.58
N GLN A 102 -20.59 -9.20 -4.44
CA GLN A 102 -20.15 -9.90 -3.23
C GLN A 102 -18.70 -10.33 -3.41
N ILE A 103 -17.85 -9.96 -2.47
CA ILE A 103 -16.43 -10.32 -2.46
C ILE A 103 -16.19 -11.22 -1.26
N ASN A 104 -15.79 -12.47 -1.52
CA ASN A 104 -15.36 -13.41 -0.50
C ASN A 104 -13.84 -13.53 -0.56
N ALA A 105 -13.16 -12.97 0.45
CA ALA A 105 -11.72 -13.05 0.59
C ALA A 105 -11.33 -14.25 1.47
N VAL A 106 -10.35 -15.01 1.02
CA VAL A 106 -9.88 -16.24 1.68
C VAL A 106 -8.38 -16.17 1.87
N TRP A 107 -7.95 -16.28 3.12
CA TRP A 107 -6.56 -16.46 3.54
C TRP A 107 -6.37 -17.88 4.09
N ALA A 108 -5.16 -18.22 4.52
CA ALA A 108 -4.86 -19.56 5.04
C ALA A 108 -5.61 -19.90 6.35
N ASP A 109 -5.87 -18.89 7.18
CA ASP A 109 -6.41 -19.01 8.53
C ASP A 109 -7.85 -18.50 8.68
N ARG A 110 -8.32 -17.68 7.75
CA ARG A 110 -9.61 -16.99 7.83
C ARG A 110 -10.24 -16.74 6.47
N GLN A 111 -11.53 -16.49 6.49
CA GLN A 111 -12.29 -15.98 5.35
C GLN A 111 -13.17 -14.83 5.79
N GLU A 112 -13.32 -13.83 4.93
CA GLU A 112 -14.18 -12.68 5.16
C GLU A 112 -15.03 -12.40 3.93
N SER A 113 -16.20 -11.82 4.14
CA SER A 113 -17.12 -11.49 3.06
C SER A 113 -17.63 -10.06 3.23
N LEU A 114 -17.73 -9.35 2.11
CA LEU A 114 -18.31 -8.02 2.06
C LEU A 114 -19.11 -7.83 0.77
N LEU A 115 -20.04 -6.87 0.82
CA LEU A 115 -20.68 -6.30 -0.36
C LEU A 115 -19.92 -5.06 -0.78
N ALA A 116 -19.42 -5.03 -2.00
CA ALA A 116 -18.84 -3.86 -2.63
C ALA A 116 -19.86 -3.21 -3.56
N VAL A 117 -20.13 -1.93 -3.34
CA VAL A 117 -20.87 -1.08 -4.29
C VAL A 117 -19.86 -0.21 -5.00
N LEU A 118 -19.65 -0.47 -6.28
CA LEU A 118 -18.74 0.27 -7.15
C LEU A 118 -19.55 1.20 -8.05
N GLU A 119 -19.23 2.48 -8.03
CA GLU A 119 -19.72 3.48 -8.96
C GLU A 119 -18.54 4.02 -9.76
N LEU A 120 -18.76 4.11 -11.07
CA LEU A 120 -17.72 4.51 -12.01
C LEU A 120 -18.34 5.41 -13.07
N ASP A 121 -17.68 6.53 -13.35
CA ASP A 121 -17.92 7.35 -14.53
C ASP A 121 -16.58 7.78 -15.17
N ALA A 122 -16.63 8.66 -16.17
CA ALA A 122 -15.44 9.14 -16.88
C ALA A 122 -14.50 10.03 -16.03
N LYS A 123 -14.92 10.44 -14.83
CA LYS A 123 -14.24 11.40 -13.95
C LYS A 123 -13.96 10.86 -12.54
N HIS A 124 -14.78 9.93 -12.04
CA HIS A 124 -14.68 9.45 -10.67
C HIS A 124 -14.87 7.93 -10.56
N ILE A 125 -14.19 7.35 -9.58
CA ILE A 125 -14.45 6.02 -9.04
C ILE A 125 -14.87 6.21 -7.59
N ALA A 126 -16.00 5.63 -7.20
CA ALA A 126 -16.42 5.53 -5.81
C ALA A 126 -16.67 4.07 -5.44
N MET A 127 -16.27 3.67 -4.25
CA MET A 127 -16.51 2.33 -3.74
C MET A 127 -16.89 2.38 -2.27
N ALA A 128 -18.02 1.76 -1.93
CA ALA A 128 -18.40 1.49 -0.56
C ALA A 128 -18.28 -0.02 -0.29
N GLY A 129 -17.60 -0.38 0.78
CA GLY A 129 -17.57 -1.73 1.32
C GLY A 129 -18.53 -1.85 2.49
N LEU A 130 -19.45 -2.81 2.43
CA LEU A 130 -20.43 -3.08 3.46
C LEU A 130 -20.25 -4.50 4.00
N SER A 131 -20.44 -4.68 5.30
CA SER A 131 -20.54 -6.01 5.89
C SER A 131 -21.82 -6.72 5.43
N ASN A 132 -21.95 -8.02 5.71
CA ASN A 132 -23.15 -8.79 5.34
C ASN A 132 -24.43 -8.28 6.03
N ASP A 133 -24.27 -7.62 7.16
CA ASP A 133 -25.28 -6.94 7.98
C ASP A 133 -25.49 -5.47 7.58
N GLY A 134 -24.79 -4.99 6.55
CA GLY A 134 -24.99 -3.67 5.94
C GLY A 134 -24.23 -2.52 6.62
N LEU A 135 -23.34 -2.82 7.57
CA LEU A 135 -22.50 -1.81 8.21
C LEU A 135 -21.41 -1.35 7.24
N SER A 136 -21.13 -0.04 7.20
CA SER A 136 -20.05 0.50 6.39
C SER A 136 -18.69 0.07 6.96
N LEU A 137 -17.94 -0.67 6.16
CA LEU A 137 -16.57 -1.11 6.45
C LEU A 137 -15.54 -0.12 5.91
N PHE A 138 -15.80 0.46 4.75
CA PHE A 138 -14.98 1.53 4.19
C PHE A 138 -15.73 2.31 3.11
N ASN A 139 -15.23 3.51 2.82
CA ASN A 139 -15.55 4.27 1.62
C ASN A 139 -14.25 4.69 0.93
N LEU A 140 -14.23 4.62 -0.40
CA LEU A 140 -13.11 5.06 -1.22
C LEU A 140 -13.65 5.92 -2.35
N THR A 141 -12.98 7.04 -2.61
CA THR A 141 -13.22 7.89 -3.79
C THR A 141 -11.90 8.17 -4.49
N TYR A 142 -11.95 8.27 -5.81
CA TYR A 142 -10.81 8.56 -6.65
C TYR A 142 -11.23 9.40 -7.85
N ASP A 143 -10.61 10.56 -8.02
CA ASP A 143 -10.91 11.53 -9.09
C ASP A 143 -9.96 11.42 -10.30
N GLY A 144 -9.12 10.38 -10.34
CA GLY A 144 -8.05 10.23 -11.33
C GLY A 144 -6.68 10.72 -10.87
N ASN A 145 -6.61 11.49 -9.78
CA ASN A 145 -5.38 12.05 -9.23
C ASN A 145 -5.17 11.66 -7.76
N THR A 146 -6.21 11.78 -6.93
CA THR A 146 -6.15 11.62 -5.49
C THR A 146 -7.10 10.53 -5.05
N VAL A 147 -6.57 9.57 -4.30
CA VAL A 147 -7.36 8.53 -3.64
C VAL A 147 -7.65 8.99 -2.21
N VAL A 148 -8.92 9.04 -1.84
CA VAL A 148 -9.35 9.31 -0.48
C VAL A 148 -10.10 8.08 0.02
N SER A 149 -9.63 7.51 1.13
CA SER A 149 -10.25 6.36 1.76
C SER A 149 -10.54 6.63 3.23
N ASP A 150 -11.71 6.17 3.67
CA ASP A 150 -12.10 6.09 5.07
C ASP A 150 -12.35 4.62 5.39
N LYS A 151 -11.69 4.12 6.44
CA LYS A 151 -11.73 2.73 6.85
C LYS A 151 -12.29 2.63 8.26
N SER A 152 -13.35 1.84 8.40
CA SER A 152 -13.91 1.49 9.71
C SER A 152 -12.95 0.61 10.51
N PRO A 153 -12.87 0.76 11.84
CA PRO A 153 -12.15 -0.17 12.72
C PRO A 153 -12.67 -1.60 12.67
N LEU A 154 -13.87 -1.82 12.11
CA LEU A 154 -14.43 -3.16 11.90
C LEU A 154 -13.73 -3.92 10.76
N LEU A 155 -13.07 -3.22 9.83
CA LEU A 155 -12.28 -3.85 8.78
C LEU A 155 -10.86 -4.16 9.31
N PRO A 156 -10.37 -5.40 9.20
CA PRO A 156 -9.05 -5.76 9.71
C PRO A 156 -7.94 -4.85 9.20
N ASP A 157 -6.94 -4.56 10.04
CA ASP A 157 -5.84 -3.64 9.68
C ASP A 157 -4.98 -4.11 8.50
N SER A 158 -4.98 -5.41 8.25
CA SER A 158 -4.32 -6.00 7.09
C SER A 158 -5.02 -5.72 5.75
N VAL A 159 -6.27 -5.23 5.77
CA VAL A 159 -7.06 -4.97 4.56
C VAL A 159 -7.21 -3.47 4.36
N ALA A 160 -6.57 -2.95 3.30
CA ALA A 160 -6.74 -1.56 2.87
C ALA A 160 -7.70 -1.47 1.67
N PRO A 161 -8.63 -0.50 1.63
CA PRO A 161 -9.55 -0.29 0.50
C PRO A 161 -8.86 -0.17 -0.86
N GLU A 162 -7.64 0.37 -0.89
CA GLU A 162 -6.80 0.54 -2.07
C GLU A 162 -6.41 -0.81 -2.71
N PHE A 163 -6.20 -1.86 -1.90
CA PHE A 163 -5.96 -3.21 -2.42
C PHE A 163 -7.20 -3.74 -3.13
N ILE A 164 -8.38 -3.51 -2.55
CA ILE A 164 -9.64 -4.01 -3.09
C ILE A 164 -9.92 -3.36 -4.46
N ILE A 165 -9.80 -2.03 -4.57
CA ILE A 165 -10.00 -1.37 -5.88
C ILE A 165 -8.92 -1.77 -6.90
N SER A 166 -7.67 -1.94 -6.48
CA SER A 166 -6.60 -2.46 -7.35
C SER A 166 -6.96 -3.83 -7.92
N ASP A 167 -7.41 -4.75 -7.09
CA ASP A 167 -7.83 -6.10 -7.51
C ASP A 167 -9.05 -6.07 -8.43
N LEU A 168 -10.05 -5.24 -8.13
CA LEU A 168 -11.21 -5.07 -8.99
C LEU A 168 -10.82 -4.47 -10.34
N GLN A 169 -9.93 -3.47 -10.38
CA GLN A 169 -9.45 -2.92 -11.64
C GLN A 169 -8.71 -3.98 -12.45
N LEU A 170 -7.83 -4.77 -11.82
CA LEU A 170 -7.12 -5.84 -12.50
C LEU A 170 -8.09 -6.86 -13.13
N ALA A 171 -9.19 -7.16 -12.43
CA ALA A 171 -10.23 -8.07 -12.91
C ALA A 171 -11.13 -7.47 -14.00
N TYR A 172 -11.51 -6.20 -13.89
CA TYR A 172 -12.64 -5.65 -14.66
C TYR A 172 -12.26 -4.54 -15.65
N TRP A 173 -11.14 -3.85 -15.48
CA TRP A 173 -10.79 -2.75 -16.41
C TRP A 173 -10.32 -3.30 -17.76
N PRO A 174 -10.42 -2.52 -18.84
CA PRO A 174 -9.80 -2.87 -20.11
C PRO A 174 -8.30 -3.03 -19.92
N ILE A 175 -7.75 -4.15 -20.44
CA ILE A 175 -6.32 -4.44 -20.30
C ILE A 175 -5.42 -3.33 -20.87
N ALA A 176 -5.86 -2.70 -21.96
CA ALA A 176 -5.12 -1.61 -22.59
C ALA A 176 -4.96 -0.39 -21.66
N GLU A 177 -5.95 -0.09 -20.81
CA GLU A 177 -5.85 1.03 -19.86
C GLU A 177 -4.94 0.68 -18.68
N LEU A 178 -5.00 -0.56 -18.21
CA LEU A 178 -4.13 -1.04 -17.15
C LEU A 178 -2.66 -1.03 -17.58
N GLN A 179 -2.36 -1.52 -18.79
CA GLN A 179 -1.00 -1.60 -19.31
C GLN A 179 -0.30 -0.24 -19.43
N LYS A 180 -1.04 0.85 -19.70
CA LYS A 180 -0.48 2.22 -19.76
C LYS A 180 0.08 2.71 -18.43
N LYS A 181 -0.37 2.13 -17.31
CA LYS A 181 -0.01 2.55 -15.94
C LYS A 181 0.95 1.60 -15.25
N LEU A 182 1.32 0.49 -15.89
CA LEU A 182 2.21 -0.51 -15.29
C LEU A 182 3.64 0.04 -15.15
N PRO A 183 4.27 -0.10 -13.96
CA PRO A 183 5.68 0.23 -13.78
C PRO A 183 6.61 -0.63 -14.65
N ALA A 184 7.87 -0.20 -14.77
CA ALA A 184 8.88 -0.99 -15.47
C ALA A 184 9.07 -2.36 -14.80
N GLY A 185 9.16 -3.42 -15.62
CA GLY A 185 9.29 -4.80 -15.13
C GLY A 185 7.96 -5.49 -14.79
N TRP A 186 6.85 -4.77 -14.81
CA TRP A 186 5.52 -5.35 -14.68
C TRP A 186 4.97 -5.74 -16.06
N ARG A 187 4.28 -6.88 -16.14
CA ARG A 187 3.67 -7.40 -17.36
C ARG A 187 2.29 -7.96 -17.04
N LEU A 188 1.27 -7.42 -17.69
CA LEU A 188 -0.10 -7.92 -17.64
C LEU A 188 -0.48 -8.54 -18.97
N GLU A 189 -0.87 -9.80 -18.94
CA GLU A 189 -1.25 -10.58 -20.14
C GLU A 189 -2.69 -11.08 -19.98
N ALA A 190 -3.49 -10.99 -21.04
CA ALA A 190 -4.83 -11.59 -21.11
C ALA A 190 -4.80 -12.82 -22.01
N GLY A 191 -5.37 -13.92 -21.52
CA GLY A 191 -5.74 -15.09 -22.31
C GLY A 191 -7.26 -15.16 -22.51
N GLN A 192 -7.78 -16.31 -22.97
CA GLN A 192 -9.22 -16.48 -23.24
C GLN A 192 -10.10 -16.17 -22.02
N ASN A 193 -9.87 -16.86 -20.90
CA ASN A 193 -10.66 -16.70 -19.67
C ASN A 193 -9.78 -16.41 -18.44
N LYS A 194 -8.62 -15.76 -18.66
CA LYS A 194 -7.72 -15.43 -17.57
C LYS A 194 -6.89 -14.18 -17.83
N ARG A 195 -6.39 -13.56 -16.76
CA ARG A 195 -5.31 -12.56 -16.80
C ARG A 195 -4.20 -12.97 -15.85
N ILE A 196 -2.97 -12.64 -16.21
CA ILE A 196 -1.78 -12.91 -15.40
C ILE A 196 -0.99 -11.62 -15.27
N LEU A 197 -0.76 -11.19 -14.04
CA LEU A 197 0.16 -10.12 -13.69
C LEU A 197 1.48 -10.73 -13.22
N THR A 198 2.57 -10.38 -13.90
CA THR A 198 3.94 -10.80 -13.59
C THR A 198 4.78 -9.58 -13.25
N VAL A 199 5.57 -9.66 -12.19
CA VAL A 199 6.57 -8.62 -11.84
C VAL A 199 7.95 -9.25 -11.91
N GLY A 200 8.79 -8.73 -12.80
CA GLY A 200 10.01 -9.39 -13.25
C GLY A 200 9.68 -10.72 -13.93
N ASN A 201 10.03 -11.83 -13.29
CA ASN A 201 9.76 -13.20 -13.75
C ASN A 201 8.87 -13.99 -12.78
N LYS A 202 8.22 -13.31 -11.81
CA LYS A 202 7.35 -13.94 -10.81
C LYS A 202 5.90 -13.59 -11.08
N LYS A 203 5.06 -14.62 -11.20
CA LYS A 203 3.61 -14.47 -11.24
C LYS A 203 3.14 -13.91 -9.89
N GLN A 204 2.55 -12.72 -9.89
CA GLN A 204 2.05 -12.05 -8.69
C GLN A 204 0.55 -12.19 -8.54
N VAL A 205 -0.20 -12.07 -9.63
CA VAL A 205 -1.66 -12.20 -9.59
C VAL A 205 -2.16 -13.00 -10.79
N GLU A 206 -3.14 -13.86 -10.54
CA GLU A 206 -3.88 -14.57 -11.57
C GLU A 206 -5.38 -14.30 -11.39
N VAL A 207 -6.04 -13.93 -12.49
CA VAL A 207 -7.48 -13.71 -12.54
C VAL A 207 -8.07 -14.77 -13.45
N ASN A 208 -9.07 -15.50 -12.97
CA ASN A 208 -9.79 -16.53 -13.71
C ASN A 208 -11.27 -16.14 -13.83
N TYR A 209 -11.79 -16.05 -15.06
CA TYR A 209 -13.19 -15.72 -15.33
C TYR A 209 -14.02 -17.00 -15.34
N LEU A 210 -14.70 -17.28 -14.22
CA LEU A 210 -15.51 -18.49 -14.03
C LEU A 210 -16.86 -18.39 -14.75
N SER A 211 -17.38 -17.17 -14.90
CA SER A 211 -18.58 -16.89 -15.69
C SER A 211 -18.34 -15.63 -16.52
N PRO A 212 -17.66 -15.77 -17.67
CA PRO A 212 -17.35 -14.64 -18.54
C PRO A 212 -18.64 -14.05 -19.12
N ASP A 213 -18.62 -12.74 -19.34
CA ASP A 213 -19.72 -11.97 -19.91
C ASP A 213 -19.09 -10.83 -20.73
N PRO A 214 -19.64 -10.51 -21.92
CA PRO A 214 -19.07 -9.49 -22.80
C PRO A 214 -19.10 -8.07 -22.21
N VAL A 215 -20.01 -7.79 -21.27
CA VAL A 215 -20.15 -6.48 -20.63
C VAL A 215 -19.41 -6.46 -19.29
N TRP A 216 -19.71 -7.43 -18.42
CA TRP A 216 -19.13 -7.48 -17.08
C TRP A 216 -19.18 -8.91 -16.51
N PRO A 217 -18.03 -9.57 -16.29
CA PRO A 217 -17.98 -10.94 -15.76
C PRO A 217 -18.83 -11.12 -14.49
N LYS A 218 -19.61 -12.22 -14.46
CA LYS A 218 -20.55 -12.51 -13.36
C LYS A 218 -19.89 -13.19 -12.17
N ALA A 219 -18.85 -13.98 -12.43
CA ALA A 219 -18.07 -14.67 -11.42
C ALA A 219 -16.58 -14.65 -11.79
N VAL A 220 -15.76 -14.20 -10.87
CA VAL A 220 -14.31 -14.06 -11.02
C VAL A 220 -13.61 -14.64 -9.81
N GLU A 221 -12.57 -15.42 -10.04
CA GLU A 221 -11.60 -15.80 -9.02
C GLU A 221 -10.31 -15.01 -9.25
N LEU A 222 -9.80 -14.36 -8.21
CA LEU A 222 -8.49 -13.70 -8.23
C LEU A 222 -7.60 -14.33 -7.18
N VAL A 223 -6.39 -14.72 -7.55
CA VAL A 223 -5.38 -15.26 -6.64
C VAL A 223 -4.21 -14.30 -6.61
N ASN A 224 -3.95 -13.71 -5.44
CA ASN A 224 -2.80 -12.84 -5.21
C ASN A 224 -1.70 -13.62 -4.48
N PHE A 225 -0.64 -13.96 -5.22
CA PHE A 225 0.51 -14.72 -4.74
C PHE A 225 1.47 -13.87 -3.90
N GLN A 226 1.44 -12.54 -4.04
CA GLN A 226 2.28 -11.63 -3.25
C GLN A 226 1.80 -11.58 -1.79
N TYR A 227 0.48 -11.54 -1.60
CA TYR A 227 -0.16 -11.35 -0.30
C TYR A 227 -0.89 -12.60 0.21
N ASN A 228 -0.78 -13.72 -0.50
CA ASN A 228 -1.32 -15.03 -0.13
C ASN A 228 -2.83 -15.04 0.18
N TYR A 229 -3.63 -14.43 -0.71
CA TYR A 229 -5.08 -14.49 -0.62
C TYR A 229 -5.74 -14.84 -1.95
N ARG A 230 -6.98 -15.29 -1.83
CA ARG A 230 -7.89 -15.52 -2.95
C ARG A 230 -9.15 -14.69 -2.75
N LEU A 231 -9.63 -14.05 -3.82
CA LEU A 231 -10.95 -13.44 -3.87
C LEU A 231 -11.86 -14.27 -4.77
N ASN A 232 -13.07 -14.54 -4.30
CA ASN A 232 -14.17 -14.99 -5.13
C ASN A 232 -15.17 -13.83 -5.23
N ILE A 233 -15.29 -13.28 -6.43
CA ILE A 233 -16.10 -12.09 -6.70
C ILE A 233 -17.32 -12.53 -7.49
N LYS A 234 -18.50 -12.27 -6.96
CA LYS A 234 -19.78 -12.52 -7.62
C LYS A 234 -20.47 -11.18 -7.88
N THR A 235 -20.70 -10.87 -9.15
CA THR A 235 -21.49 -9.70 -9.53
C THR A 235 -22.96 -9.99 -9.29
N LEU A 236 -23.60 -9.17 -8.46
CA LEU A 236 -25.01 -9.28 -8.08
C LEU A 236 -25.89 -8.41 -8.96
N SER A 237 -25.45 -7.18 -9.26
CA SER A 237 -26.11 -6.30 -10.22
C SER A 237 -25.10 -5.48 -11.02
N TYR A 238 -25.52 -5.06 -12.21
CA TYR A 238 -24.80 -4.15 -13.09
C TYR A 238 -25.83 -3.24 -13.74
N ASP A 239 -25.72 -1.94 -13.47
CA ASP A 239 -26.67 -0.93 -13.90
C ASP A 239 -25.92 0.20 -14.62
N LEU A 240 -26.34 0.54 -15.85
CA LEU A 240 -25.86 1.74 -16.54
C LEU A 240 -26.63 2.95 -16.02
N ILE A 241 -25.92 4.01 -15.67
CA ILE A 241 -26.53 5.26 -15.20
C ILE A 241 -26.62 6.20 -16.41
N PRO A 242 -27.81 6.74 -16.73
CA PRO A 242 -27.94 7.80 -17.74
C PRO A 242 -27.19 9.06 -17.29
N GLU A 243 -26.27 9.56 -18.11
CA GLU A 243 -25.57 10.84 -17.92
C GLU A 243 -26.37 12.02 -18.49
#